data_AF-A0A5C8CQS0-F1
#
_entry.id   AF-A0A5C8CQS0-F1
#
_cell.length_a   1.000
_cell.length_b   1.000
_cell.length_c   1.000
_cell.angle_alpha   90.00
_cell.angle_beta   90.00
_cell.angle_gamma   90.00
#
_symmetry.space_group_name_H-M   'P 1'
#
loop_
_entity.id
_entity.type
_entity.pdbx_description
1 polymer ?
#
loop_
_entity_poly.entity_id
_entity_poly.type
_entity_poly.pdbx_seq_one_letter_code
_entity_poly.pdbx_strand_id
1 'polypeptide(L)'
;MIVRQFITWVRTAPAGERAEATRCLARAWLQSDLSEDDRAAAEGALLMLLDDASPLVRQAMAEVFAHSMDAPPAIIAALAVDQASVAVPILEHSPLLLDSDLVDIVATGNAETQCAIARRFDLPPSICAAIAEVGCPSSTLELIENRAAQLAPFSVARIAERHGHLAAIREALLTMDDLSAAVRLSLAQKLSDTLTQLVTARDWLKPDRARRIADEAMERSTVNIAAQTRGADLAGLVAHLRSIGQLNAGLILRALLSGNIELFEEALVDLSGLSRSRVAAIVHDRGGASLNALLAKAGLPASTYRAFRVALEASNEIGFIGTVGGATRLRRRMVERVLTQCETSETVAEPLLLLLRRFATESAREEARLFCDDLAAEDFIGTLNAHVAEEAGGYEAYQAADAVNAYNADDIYEASEDYETCDTYESEDTYDTYTNHSQYRDQIETPRYIDDYAAAGEYATRDTYAVVNSDPLYHDDVRAEEYAQRDDVSVQNYVDTAMDRYDGYDRFDRNYYYERRIAA
;
A
#
# COMPACT_ATOMS: atom_id res chain seq x y z
N MET A 1 -14.73 61.32 -1.67
CA MET A 1 -14.71 61.39 -3.16
C MET A 1 -14.08 60.16 -3.81
N ILE A 2 -13.07 59.55 -3.19
CA ILE A 2 -12.26 58.45 -3.75
C ILE A 2 -13.09 57.18 -4.06
N VAL A 3 -13.98 56.76 -3.16
CA VAL A 3 -14.78 55.52 -3.33
C VAL A 3 -15.71 55.56 -4.56
N ARG A 4 -16.37 56.69 -4.85
CA ARG A 4 -17.22 56.83 -6.05
C ARG A 4 -16.41 56.78 -7.36
N GLN A 5 -15.23 57.40 -7.38
CA GLN A 5 -14.34 57.33 -8.54
C GLN A 5 -13.81 55.91 -8.74
N PHE A 6 -13.43 55.22 -7.65
CA PHE A 6 -13.02 53.83 -7.68
C PHE A 6 -14.12 52.92 -8.26
N ILE A 7 -15.35 53.00 -7.75
CA ILE A 7 -16.48 52.20 -8.26
C ILE A 7 -16.76 52.50 -9.74
N THR A 8 -16.66 53.77 -10.16
CA THR A 8 -16.86 54.15 -11.56
C THR A 8 -15.75 53.59 -12.45
N TRP A 9 -14.50 53.62 -11.99
CA TRP A 9 -13.35 53.08 -12.71
C TRP A 9 -13.41 51.55 -12.81
N VAL A 10 -13.71 50.85 -11.70
CA VAL A 10 -13.88 49.38 -11.67
C VAL A 10 -14.91 48.92 -12.71
N ARG A 11 -15.96 49.70 -12.98
CA ARG A 11 -16.96 49.35 -14.01
C ARG A 11 -16.46 49.41 -15.45
N THR A 12 -15.39 50.16 -15.72
CA THR A 12 -14.91 50.41 -17.10
C THR A 12 -13.49 49.90 -17.36
N ALA A 13 -12.72 49.63 -16.31
CA ALA A 13 -11.32 49.20 -16.41
C ALA A 13 -11.19 47.77 -16.96
N PRO A 14 -10.13 47.44 -17.72
CA PRO A 14 -9.84 46.07 -18.14
C PRO A 14 -9.66 45.11 -16.95
N ALA A 15 -9.98 43.84 -17.13
CA ALA A 15 -9.94 42.84 -16.06
C ALA A 15 -8.55 42.74 -15.39
N GLY A 16 -7.46 42.85 -16.15
CA GLY A 16 -6.10 42.82 -15.61
C GLY A 16 -5.80 43.99 -14.66
N GLU A 17 -6.21 45.21 -15.02
CA GLU A 17 -6.03 46.38 -14.15
C GLU A 17 -6.87 46.26 -12.88
N ARG A 18 -8.11 45.75 -12.99
CA ARG A 18 -8.97 45.49 -11.83
C ARG A 18 -8.35 44.44 -10.92
N ALA A 19 -7.79 43.37 -11.48
CA ALA A 19 -7.14 42.31 -10.70
C ALA A 19 -5.93 42.86 -9.93
N GLU A 20 -5.12 43.72 -10.56
CA GLU A 20 -3.98 44.34 -9.87
C GLU A 20 -4.41 45.29 -8.77
N ALA A 21 -5.40 46.15 -9.03
CA ALA A 21 -5.96 47.03 -7.99
C ALA A 21 -6.55 46.24 -6.82
N THR A 22 -7.22 45.12 -7.12
CA THR A 22 -7.79 44.20 -6.13
C THR A 22 -6.69 43.54 -5.29
N ARG A 23 -5.60 43.09 -5.93
CA ARG A 23 -4.42 42.55 -5.25
C ARG A 23 -3.80 43.59 -4.30
N CYS A 24 -3.67 44.84 -4.75
CA CYS A 24 -3.18 45.94 -3.92
C CYS A 24 -4.09 46.20 -2.71
N LEU A 25 -5.42 46.23 -2.92
CA LEU A 25 -6.38 46.44 -1.85
C LEU A 25 -6.37 45.29 -0.82
N ALA A 26 -6.33 44.04 -1.29
CA ALA A 26 -6.23 42.86 -0.42
C ALA A 26 -4.91 42.84 0.38
N ARG A 27 -3.80 43.29 -0.21
CA ARG A 27 -2.53 43.45 0.53
C ARG A 27 -2.59 44.58 1.54
N ALA A 28 -3.20 45.70 1.18
CA ALA A 28 -3.40 46.82 2.10
C ALA A 28 -4.25 46.40 3.31
N TRP A 29 -5.28 45.58 3.09
CA TRP A 29 -6.08 44.98 4.17
C TRP A 29 -5.22 44.24 5.21
N LEU A 30 -4.26 43.42 4.74
CA LEU A 30 -3.42 42.59 5.59
C LEU A 30 -2.27 43.35 6.24
N GLN A 31 -1.67 44.31 5.53
CA GLN A 31 -0.35 44.86 5.89
C GLN A 31 -0.38 46.33 6.33
N SER A 32 -1.48 47.06 6.08
CA SER A 32 -1.55 48.49 6.36
C SER A 32 -2.34 48.78 7.63
N ASP A 33 -1.89 49.80 8.37
CA ASP A 33 -2.61 50.37 9.50
C ASP A 33 -3.77 51.25 8.99
N LEU A 34 -4.85 50.60 8.59
CA LEU A 34 -6.08 51.27 8.15
C LEU A 34 -6.87 51.81 9.35
N SER A 35 -7.43 53.01 9.21
CA SER A 35 -8.44 53.50 10.16
C SER A 35 -9.68 52.60 10.13
N GLU A 36 -10.53 52.62 11.17
CA GLU A 36 -11.76 51.82 11.19
C GLU A 36 -12.67 52.14 9.98
N ASP A 37 -12.78 53.41 9.60
CA ASP A 37 -13.55 53.86 8.44
C ASP A 37 -12.95 53.34 7.13
N ASP A 38 -11.62 53.42 6.96
CA ASP A 38 -10.93 52.91 5.76
C ASP A 38 -10.98 51.39 5.69
N ARG A 39 -10.91 50.70 6.83
CA ARG A 39 -11.07 49.25 6.91
C ARG A 39 -12.48 48.85 6.49
N ALA A 40 -13.52 49.48 7.03
CA ALA A 40 -14.90 49.22 6.61
C ALA A 40 -15.12 49.50 5.11
N ALA A 41 -14.51 50.56 4.57
CA ALA A 41 -14.58 50.87 3.15
C ALA A 41 -13.82 49.84 2.28
N ALA A 42 -12.66 49.36 2.73
CA ALA A 42 -11.89 48.33 2.05
C ALA A 42 -12.62 46.98 2.03
N GLU A 43 -13.21 46.57 3.17
CA GLU A 43 -14.02 45.35 3.25
C GLU A 43 -15.22 45.43 2.29
N GLY A 44 -15.95 46.54 2.30
CA GLY A 44 -17.09 46.74 1.39
C GLY A 44 -16.68 46.70 -0.09
N ALA A 45 -15.50 47.22 -0.43
CA ALA A 45 -14.96 47.15 -1.78
C ALA A 45 -14.54 45.71 -2.17
N LEU A 46 -13.90 44.97 -1.27
CA LEU A 46 -13.52 43.58 -1.52
C LEU A 46 -14.74 42.67 -1.64
N LEU A 47 -15.77 42.85 -0.81
CA LEU A 47 -17.04 42.14 -0.92
C LEU A 47 -17.72 42.41 -2.26
N MET A 48 -17.72 43.65 -2.74
CA MET A 48 -18.24 43.99 -4.08
C MET A 48 -17.42 43.30 -5.20
N LEU A 49 -16.11 43.14 -5.02
CA LEU A 49 -15.23 42.51 -6.02
C LEU A 49 -15.39 40.97 -6.07
N LEU A 50 -16.02 40.35 -5.08
CA LEU A 50 -16.44 38.94 -5.16
C LEU A 50 -17.45 38.70 -6.28
N ASP A 51 -18.22 39.72 -6.66
CA ASP A 51 -19.18 39.65 -7.76
C ASP A 51 -18.58 40.12 -9.11
N ASP A 52 -17.26 40.32 -9.21
CA ASP A 52 -16.63 40.70 -10.48
C ASP A 52 -16.79 39.58 -11.52
N ALA A 53 -17.22 39.93 -12.73
CA ALA A 53 -17.46 38.96 -13.81
C ALA A 53 -16.19 38.22 -14.25
N SER A 54 -15.00 38.77 -14.03
CA SER A 54 -13.73 38.14 -14.40
C SER A 54 -13.16 37.33 -13.25
N PRO A 55 -12.88 36.03 -13.44
CA PRO A 55 -12.25 35.21 -12.41
C PRO A 55 -10.84 35.68 -12.05
N LEU A 56 -10.15 36.41 -12.94
CA LEU A 56 -8.83 36.97 -12.66
C LEU A 56 -8.83 37.92 -11.45
N VAL A 57 -9.91 38.68 -11.28
CA VAL A 57 -10.07 39.63 -10.17
C VAL A 57 -10.27 38.89 -8.86
N ARG A 58 -11.14 37.87 -8.86
CA ARG A 58 -11.43 37.05 -7.69
C ARG A 58 -10.24 36.17 -7.31
N GLN A 59 -9.53 35.62 -8.30
CA GLN A 59 -8.28 34.89 -8.11
C GLN A 59 -7.19 35.77 -7.49
N ALA A 60 -7.09 37.05 -7.89
CA ALA A 60 -6.14 37.97 -7.28
C ALA A 60 -6.41 38.19 -5.77
N MET A 61 -7.67 38.15 -5.33
CA MET A 61 -8.00 38.12 -3.90
C MET A 61 -7.60 36.80 -3.26
N ALA A 62 -7.94 35.67 -3.89
CA ALA A 62 -7.65 34.34 -3.39
C ALA A 62 -6.16 34.14 -3.14
N GLU A 63 -5.31 34.51 -4.09
CA GLU A 63 -3.85 34.41 -3.97
C GLU A 63 -3.27 35.23 -2.81
N VAL A 64 -3.89 36.36 -2.47
CA VAL A 64 -3.43 37.21 -1.35
C VAL A 64 -3.90 36.65 -0.01
N PHE A 65 -5.16 36.21 0.08
CA PHE A 65 -5.76 35.78 1.34
C PHE A 65 -5.51 34.32 1.70
N ALA A 66 -5.11 33.48 0.73
CA ALA A 66 -4.99 32.03 0.88
C ALA A 66 -4.19 31.55 2.10
N HIS A 67 -3.19 32.29 2.57
CA HIS A 67 -2.33 31.86 3.68
C HIS A 67 -2.52 32.67 4.97
N SER A 68 -3.47 33.61 4.99
CA SER A 68 -3.57 34.58 6.07
C SER A 68 -4.63 34.22 7.11
N MET A 69 -4.26 34.31 8.39
CA MET A 69 -5.19 34.24 9.53
C MET A 69 -6.04 35.51 9.69
N ASP A 70 -5.59 36.63 9.12
CA ASP A 70 -6.24 37.94 9.23
C ASP A 70 -7.15 38.27 8.03
N ALA A 71 -7.33 37.30 7.13
CA ALA A 71 -8.23 37.42 5.99
C ALA A 71 -9.70 37.51 6.45
N PRO A 72 -10.55 38.30 5.77
CA PRO A 72 -11.96 38.41 6.14
C PRO A 72 -12.69 37.05 5.95
N PRO A 73 -13.29 36.47 7.01
CA PRO A 73 -13.89 35.13 6.92
C PRO A 73 -14.98 35.02 5.85
N ALA A 74 -15.80 36.06 5.68
CA ALA A 74 -16.84 36.09 4.65
C ALA A 74 -16.28 36.02 3.22
N ILE A 75 -15.11 36.63 2.98
CA ILE A 75 -14.43 36.60 1.68
C ILE A 75 -13.84 35.22 1.44
N ILE A 76 -13.18 34.62 2.44
CA ILE A 76 -12.64 33.26 2.34
C ILE A 76 -13.74 32.26 2.01
N ALA A 77 -14.87 32.30 2.73
CA ALA A 77 -15.99 31.41 2.50
C ALA A 77 -16.55 31.54 1.06
N ALA A 78 -16.67 32.78 0.56
CA ALA A 78 -17.14 33.03 -0.80
C ALA A 78 -16.16 32.53 -1.88
N LEU A 79 -14.85 32.75 -1.69
CA LEU A 79 -13.83 32.30 -2.63
C LEU A 79 -13.67 30.77 -2.64
N ALA A 80 -13.91 30.10 -1.51
CA ALA A 80 -13.78 28.64 -1.38
C ALA A 80 -14.81 27.86 -2.21
N VAL A 81 -15.99 28.44 -2.45
CA VAL A 81 -17.09 27.83 -3.23
C VAL A 81 -17.20 28.37 -4.66
N ASP A 82 -16.21 29.16 -5.09
CA ASP A 82 -16.12 29.69 -6.45
C ASP A 82 -15.66 28.61 -7.46
N GLN A 83 -15.52 28.98 -8.73
CA GLN A 83 -14.89 28.13 -9.73
C GLN A 83 -13.45 27.75 -9.32
N ALA A 84 -13.00 26.58 -9.77
CA ALA A 84 -11.74 25.98 -9.31
C ALA A 84 -10.52 26.90 -9.43
N SER A 85 -10.39 27.69 -10.50
CA SER A 85 -9.25 28.61 -10.67
C SER A 85 -9.12 29.67 -9.56
N VAL A 86 -10.22 29.95 -8.83
CA VAL A 86 -10.27 30.88 -7.69
C VAL A 86 -10.23 30.11 -6.37
N ALA A 87 -10.95 29.00 -6.28
CA ALA A 87 -11.09 28.23 -5.05
C ALA A 87 -9.83 27.45 -4.66
N VAL A 88 -9.04 26.94 -5.62
CA VAL A 88 -7.88 26.07 -5.36
C VAL A 88 -6.89 26.66 -4.34
N PRO A 89 -6.40 27.92 -4.47
CA PRO A 89 -5.50 28.50 -3.49
C PRO A 89 -6.10 28.56 -2.07
N ILE A 90 -7.40 28.83 -1.98
CA ILE A 90 -8.12 28.92 -0.70
C ILE A 90 -8.26 27.53 -0.08
N LEU A 91 -8.71 26.55 -0.85
CA LEU A 91 -8.92 25.18 -0.38
C LEU A 91 -7.62 24.49 0.01
N GLU A 92 -6.51 24.77 -0.68
CA GLU A 92 -5.22 24.15 -0.38
C GLU A 92 -4.51 24.77 0.83
N HIS A 93 -4.70 26.08 1.09
CA HIS A 93 -3.85 26.81 2.03
C HIS A 93 -4.58 27.53 3.15
N SER A 94 -5.88 27.83 3.02
CA SER A 94 -6.56 28.68 4.00
C SER A 94 -6.67 27.98 5.35
N PRO A 95 -6.23 28.65 6.43
CA PRO A 95 -6.37 28.14 7.79
C PRO A 95 -7.74 28.46 8.40
N LEU A 96 -8.59 29.20 7.69
CA LEU A 96 -9.89 29.70 8.19
C LEU A 96 -11.08 28.82 7.79
N LEU A 97 -10.84 27.75 7.02
CA LEU A 97 -11.88 26.81 6.60
C LEU A 97 -12.15 25.78 7.70
N LEU A 98 -13.43 25.50 7.94
CA LEU A 98 -13.84 24.45 8.86
C LEU A 98 -13.80 23.09 8.17
N ASP A 99 -13.55 22.04 8.95
CA ASP A 99 -13.58 20.66 8.44
C ASP A 99 -14.93 20.31 7.79
N SER A 100 -16.04 20.83 8.33
CA SER A 100 -17.38 20.63 7.75
C SER A 100 -17.49 21.23 6.35
N ASP A 101 -16.93 22.43 6.14
CA ASP A 101 -16.97 23.11 4.86
C ASP A 101 -16.13 22.33 3.83
N LEU A 102 -14.97 21.84 4.25
CA LEU A 102 -14.10 21.02 3.40
C LEU A 102 -14.76 19.68 3.04
N VAL A 103 -15.45 19.02 3.97
CA VAL A 103 -16.20 17.78 3.70
C VAL A 103 -17.32 18.03 2.69
N ASP A 104 -18.09 19.11 2.85
CA ASP A 104 -19.16 19.47 1.91
C ASP A 104 -18.60 19.77 0.52
N ILE A 105 -17.49 20.51 0.44
CA ILE A 105 -16.82 20.81 -0.82
C ILE A 105 -16.22 19.55 -1.46
N VAL A 106 -15.70 18.60 -0.68
CA VAL A 106 -15.28 17.29 -1.23
C VAL A 106 -16.46 16.56 -1.87
N ALA A 107 -17.65 16.62 -1.26
CA ALA A 107 -18.84 15.93 -1.75
C ALA A 107 -19.44 16.54 -3.03
N THR A 108 -19.38 17.87 -3.19
CA THR A 108 -20.00 18.57 -4.33
C THR A 108 -18.99 19.11 -5.35
N GLY A 109 -17.71 19.15 -4.99
CA GLY A 109 -16.63 19.76 -5.77
C GLY A 109 -16.17 18.92 -6.95
N ASN A 110 -15.42 19.57 -7.85
CA ASN A 110 -14.79 18.92 -8.98
C ASN A 110 -13.41 18.34 -8.61
N ALA A 111 -12.78 17.63 -9.55
CA ALA A 111 -11.48 17.00 -9.31
C ALA A 111 -10.39 17.99 -8.85
N GLU A 112 -10.36 19.21 -9.38
CA GLU A 112 -9.35 20.23 -9.04
C GLU A 112 -9.48 20.68 -7.58
N THR A 113 -10.72 20.95 -7.14
CA THR A 113 -11.02 21.32 -5.76
C THR A 113 -10.74 20.19 -4.78
N GLN A 114 -11.13 18.94 -5.11
CA GLN A 114 -10.82 17.77 -4.28
C GLN A 114 -9.31 17.55 -4.15
N CYS A 115 -8.54 17.68 -5.23
CA CYS A 115 -7.08 17.57 -5.18
C CYS A 115 -6.45 18.68 -4.33
N ALA A 116 -6.96 19.92 -4.39
CA ALA A 116 -6.49 21.01 -3.54
C ALA A 116 -6.68 20.69 -2.05
N ILE A 117 -7.85 20.14 -1.68
CA ILE A 117 -8.11 19.70 -0.30
C ILE A 117 -7.19 18.54 0.09
N ALA A 118 -6.99 17.56 -0.80
CA ALA A 118 -6.12 16.42 -0.54
C ALA A 118 -4.66 16.80 -0.30
N ARG A 119 -4.18 17.93 -0.84
CA ARG A 119 -2.80 18.44 -0.68
C ARG A 119 -2.58 19.31 0.58
N ARG A 120 -3.61 19.52 1.41
CA ARG A 120 -3.46 20.31 2.65
C ARG A 120 -2.45 19.66 3.61
N PHE A 121 -1.71 20.48 4.33
CA PHE A 121 -0.65 20.04 5.27
C PHE A 121 -1.19 19.58 6.64
N ASP A 122 -2.46 19.81 6.95
CA ASP A 122 -3.11 19.27 8.15
C ASP A 122 -4.47 18.71 7.73
N LEU A 123 -4.50 17.42 7.40
CA LEU A 123 -5.68 16.77 6.84
C LEU A 123 -6.25 15.76 7.85
N PRO A 124 -7.28 16.16 8.62
CA PRO A 124 -7.87 15.33 9.66
C PRO A 124 -8.58 14.09 9.11
N PRO A 125 -8.78 13.04 9.93
CA PRO A 125 -9.38 11.78 9.50
C PRO A 125 -10.77 11.91 8.87
N SER A 126 -11.56 12.91 9.27
CA SER A 126 -12.90 13.20 8.72
C SER A 126 -12.84 13.54 7.24
N ILE A 127 -11.90 14.40 6.84
CA ILE A 127 -11.72 14.82 5.45
C ILE A 127 -11.07 13.70 4.64
N CYS A 128 -10.09 13.00 5.21
CA CYS A 128 -9.51 11.80 4.60
C CYS A 128 -10.59 10.75 4.28
N ALA A 129 -11.52 10.52 5.22
CA ALA A 129 -12.65 9.61 5.01
C ALA A 129 -13.62 10.11 3.93
N ALA A 130 -13.90 11.42 3.87
CA ALA A 130 -14.72 12.01 2.82
C ALA A 130 -14.09 11.81 1.43
N ILE A 131 -12.79 12.11 1.26
CA ILE A 131 -12.09 11.89 -0.01
C ILE A 131 -12.05 10.39 -0.35
N ALA A 132 -11.79 9.52 0.63
CA ALA A 132 -11.84 8.07 0.42
C ALA A 132 -13.22 7.58 -0.05
N GLU A 133 -14.31 8.18 0.44
CA GLU A 133 -15.68 7.78 0.14
C GLU A 133 -16.20 8.30 -1.21
N VAL A 134 -15.97 9.58 -1.53
CA VAL A 134 -16.56 10.23 -2.73
C VAL A 134 -15.53 10.87 -3.66
N GLY A 135 -14.27 11.02 -3.23
CA GLY A 135 -13.21 11.63 -4.03
C GLY A 135 -12.95 10.90 -5.34
N CYS A 136 -12.58 11.67 -6.36
CA CYS A 136 -12.16 11.16 -7.66
C CYS A 136 -10.78 10.46 -7.56
N PRO A 137 -10.36 9.70 -8.59
CA PRO A 137 -9.08 9.00 -8.57
C PRO A 137 -7.87 9.91 -8.34
N SER A 138 -7.84 11.09 -8.98
CA SER A 138 -6.72 12.02 -8.84
C SER A 138 -6.57 12.57 -7.43
N SER A 139 -7.67 12.96 -6.79
CA SER A 139 -7.66 13.44 -5.39
C SER A 139 -7.32 12.34 -4.41
N THR A 140 -7.73 11.09 -4.70
CA THR A 140 -7.40 9.93 -3.87
C THR A 140 -5.91 9.60 -3.95
N LEU A 141 -5.30 9.72 -5.14
CA LEU A 141 -3.86 9.54 -5.30
C LEU A 141 -3.07 10.60 -4.52
N GLU A 142 -3.47 11.88 -4.65
CA GLU A 142 -2.89 12.98 -3.86
C GLU A 142 -3.02 12.74 -2.35
N LEU A 143 -4.17 12.21 -1.90
CA LEU A 143 -4.39 11.86 -0.50
C LEU A 143 -3.44 10.76 -0.01
N ILE A 144 -3.21 9.70 -0.79
CA ILE A 144 -2.29 8.61 -0.42
C ILE A 144 -0.84 9.11 -0.38
N GLU A 145 -0.46 9.97 -1.32
CA GLU A 145 0.90 10.54 -1.39
C GLU A 145 1.16 11.61 -0.31
N ASN A 146 0.11 12.17 0.29
CA ASN A 146 0.23 13.20 1.30
C ASN A 146 0.62 12.62 2.67
N ARG A 147 1.87 12.88 3.10
CA ARG A 147 2.40 12.45 4.41
C ARG A 147 1.67 13.05 5.61
N ALA A 148 0.98 14.17 5.43
CA ALA A 148 0.19 14.79 6.50
C ALA A 148 -1.22 14.19 6.63
N ALA A 149 -1.64 13.35 5.68
CA ALA A 149 -2.97 12.75 5.71
C ALA A 149 -3.09 11.72 6.83
N GLN A 150 -4.04 11.95 7.73
CA GLN A 150 -4.35 11.01 8.81
C GLN A 150 -5.28 9.90 8.30
N LEU A 151 -4.73 8.99 7.50
CA LEU A 151 -5.48 7.90 6.87
C LEU A 151 -5.81 6.78 7.87
N ALA A 152 -7.09 6.70 8.26
CA ALA A 152 -7.58 5.59 9.06
C ALA A 152 -7.66 4.28 8.24
N PRO A 153 -7.50 3.10 8.87
CA PRO A 153 -7.52 1.81 8.15
C PRO A 153 -8.79 1.57 7.33
N PHE A 154 -9.96 2.01 7.81
CA PHE A 154 -11.21 1.87 7.05
C PHE A 154 -11.23 2.75 5.79
N SER A 155 -10.62 3.93 5.82
CA SER A 155 -10.49 4.82 4.65
C SER A 155 -9.58 4.18 3.60
N VAL A 156 -8.48 3.57 4.01
CA VAL A 156 -7.58 2.82 3.12
C VAL A 156 -8.30 1.65 2.44
N ALA A 157 -9.06 0.88 3.22
CA ALA A 157 -9.88 -0.20 2.68
C ALA A 157 -10.93 0.30 1.68
N ARG A 158 -11.57 1.45 1.96
CA ARG A 158 -12.55 2.07 1.08
C ARG A 158 -11.93 2.55 -0.24
N ILE A 159 -10.74 3.13 -0.18
CA ILE A 159 -9.98 3.52 -1.38
C ILE A 159 -9.66 2.29 -2.24
N ALA A 160 -9.17 1.22 -1.63
CA ALA A 160 -8.87 -0.02 -2.34
C ALA A 160 -10.13 -0.63 -3.01
N GLU A 161 -11.28 -0.57 -2.34
CA GLU A 161 -12.55 -1.06 -2.87
C GLU A 161 -12.99 -0.30 -4.13
N ARG A 162 -12.96 1.04 -4.07
CA ARG A 162 -13.40 1.93 -5.17
C ARG A 162 -12.39 1.96 -6.31
N HIS A 163 -11.13 2.21 -5.98
CA HIS A 163 -10.11 2.60 -6.95
C HIS A 163 -8.96 1.59 -7.10
N GLY A 164 -8.98 0.45 -6.41
CA GLY A 164 -7.88 -0.54 -6.44
C GLY A 164 -7.64 -1.22 -7.80
N HIS A 165 -8.54 -1.05 -8.76
CA HIS A 165 -8.35 -1.49 -10.14
C HIS A 165 -7.37 -0.59 -10.91
N LEU A 166 -7.23 0.69 -10.52
CA LEU A 166 -6.33 1.66 -11.12
C LEU A 166 -4.88 1.40 -10.67
N ALA A 167 -3.96 1.34 -11.63
CA ALA A 167 -2.57 0.95 -11.38
C ALA A 167 -1.85 1.91 -10.42
N ALA A 168 -1.91 3.22 -10.68
CA ALA A 168 -1.24 4.23 -9.85
C ALA A 168 -1.69 4.17 -8.38
N ILE A 169 -3.00 4.05 -8.12
CA ILE A 169 -3.53 3.97 -6.74
C ILE A 169 -3.15 2.64 -6.09
N ARG A 170 -3.26 1.53 -6.80
CA ARG A 170 -2.85 0.22 -6.29
C ARG A 170 -1.38 0.20 -5.92
N GLU A 171 -0.51 0.76 -6.75
CA GLU A 171 0.93 0.86 -6.48
C GLU A 171 1.22 1.76 -5.28
N ALA A 172 0.59 2.93 -5.20
CA ALA A 172 0.73 3.82 -4.05
C ALA A 172 0.32 3.11 -2.75
N LEU A 173 -0.83 2.41 -2.73
CA LEU A 173 -1.28 1.64 -1.57
C LEU A 173 -0.30 0.51 -1.18
N LEU A 174 0.21 -0.26 -2.15
CA LEU A 174 1.13 -1.37 -1.90
C LEU A 174 2.49 -0.93 -1.34
N THR A 175 2.83 0.36 -1.45
CA THR A 175 4.04 0.92 -0.83
C THR A 175 3.86 1.31 0.64
N MET A 176 2.64 1.26 1.18
CA MET A 176 2.36 1.55 2.58
C MET A 176 2.82 0.40 3.49
N ASP A 177 3.60 0.71 4.53
CA ASP A 177 4.19 -0.28 5.44
C ASP A 177 3.13 -1.12 6.20
N ASP A 178 2.05 -0.48 6.67
CA ASP A 178 1.03 -1.10 7.53
C ASP A 178 -0.26 -1.49 6.76
N LEU A 179 -0.15 -1.80 5.47
CA LEU A 179 -1.31 -2.20 4.67
C LEU A 179 -1.82 -3.58 5.11
N SER A 180 -3.04 -3.65 5.69
CA SER A 180 -3.60 -4.93 6.16
C SER A 180 -3.66 -6.03 5.10
N ALA A 181 -3.56 -7.29 5.54
CA ALA A 181 -3.64 -8.45 4.65
C ALA A 181 -4.94 -8.53 3.84
N ALA A 182 -6.06 -8.14 4.46
CA ALA A 182 -7.36 -8.09 3.79
C ALA A 182 -7.37 -7.09 2.63
N VAL A 183 -6.75 -5.91 2.80
CA VAL A 183 -6.64 -4.92 1.72
C VAL A 183 -5.69 -5.39 0.62
N ARG A 184 -4.53 -5.99 0.97
CA ARG A 184 -3.64 -6.61 -0.03
C ARG A 184 -4.36 -7.65 -0.88
N LEU A 185 -5.19 -8.48 -0.25
CA LEU A 185 -6.00 -9.49 -0.94
C LEU A 185 -7.01 -8.84 -1.90
N SER A 186 -7.72 -7.80 -1.45
CA SER A 186 -8.67 -7.05 -2.28
C SER A 186 -7.99 -6.43 -3.51
N LEU A 187 -6.81 -5.83 -3.36
CA LEU A 187 -6.03 -5.29 -4.47
C LEU A 187 -5.59 -6.37 -5.47
N ALA A 188 -5.16 -7.53 -4.97
CA ALA A 188 -4.82 -8.67 -5.83
C ALA A 188 -6.04 -9.18 -6.62
N GLN A 189 -7.22 -9.22 -6.00
CA GLN A 189 -8.46 -9.57 -6.68
C GLN A 189 -8.80 -8.57 -7.79
N LYS A 190 -8.75 -7.26 -7.51
CA LYS A 190 -9.00 -6.21 -8.51
C LYS A 190 -8.05 -6.33 -9.70
N LEU A 191 -6.75 -6.57 -9.45
CA LEU A 191 -5.77 -6.79 -10.51
C LEU A 191 -6.10 -8.05 -11.34
N SER A 192 -6.46 -9.15 -10.67
CA SER A 192 -6.84 -10.40 -11.32
C SER A 192 -8.05 -10.21 -12.24
N ASP A 193 -9.05 -9.44 -11.79
CA ASP A 193 -10.24 -9.11 -12.58
C ASP A 193 -9.88 -8.26 -13.79
N THR A 194 -9.08 -7.20 -13.63
CA THR A 194 -8.60 -6.35 -14.73
C THR A 194 -7.83 -7.15 -15.78
N LEU A 195 -6.92 -8.05 -15.36
CA LEU A 195 -6.16 -8.90 -16.28
C LEU A 195 -7.06 -9.91 -16.99
N THR A 196 -8.05 -10.48 -16.29
CA THR A 196 -9.03 -11.39 -16.87
C THR A 196 -9.87 -10.70 -17.94
N GLN A 197 -10.33 -9.47 -17.67
CA GLN A 197 -11.06 -8.66 -18.63
C GLN A 197 -10.19 -8.33 -19.85
N LEU A 198 -8.93 -7.95 -19.65
CA LEU A 198 -8.00 -7.64 -20.73
C LEU A 198 -7.80 -8.84 -21.67
N VAL A 199 -7.45 -10.02 -21.15
CA VAL A 199 -7.15 -11.19 -21.99
C VAL A 199 -8.38 -11.75 -22.69
N THR A 200 -9.57 -11.54 -22.13
CA THR A 200 -10.83 -11.95 -22.76
C THR A 200 -11.28 -10.95 -23.82
N ALA A 201 -11.19 -9.65 -23.56
CA ALA A 201 -11.50 -8.60 -24.53
C ALA A 201 -10.56 -8.61 -25.75
N ARG A 202 -9.33 -9.11 -25.59
CA ARG A 202 -8.36 -9.30 -26.69
C ARG A 202 -8.48 -10.66 -27.39
N ASP A 203 -9.45 -11.49 -27.02
CA ASP A 203 -9.64 -12.86 -27.52
C ASP A 203 -8.40 -13.77 -27.40
N TRP A 204 -7.47 -13.46 -26.48
CA TRP A 204 -6.29 -14.29 -26.24
C TRP A 204 -6.65 -15.58 -25.50
N LEU A 205 -7.67 -15.52 -24.63
CA LEU A 205 -8.17 -16.65 -23.88
C LEU A 205 -9.70 -16.66 -23.87
N LYS A 206 -10.28 -17.86 -23.97
CA LYS A 206 -11.71 -18.05 -23.75
C LYS A 206 -12.09 -17.64 -22.31
N PRO A 207 -13.26 -17.03 -22.08
CA PRO A 207 -13.69 -16.57 -20.75
C PRO A 207 -13.56 -17.62 -19.64
N ASP A 208 -14.04 -18.84 -19.88
CA ASP A 208 -13.98 -19.93 -18.89
C ASP A 208 -12.55 -20.38 -18.56
N ARG A 209 -11.61 -20.21 -19.51
CA ARG A 209 -10.20 -20.51 -19.28
C ARG A 209 -9.52 -19.39 -18.51
N ALA A 210 -9.80 -18.14 -18.86
CA ALA A 210 -9.25 -16.98 -18.16
C ALA A 210 -9.69 -16.97 -16.68
N ARG A 211 -10.99 -17.14 -16.42
CA ARG A 211 -11.54 -17.21 -15.05
C ARG A 211 -10.91 -18.32 -14.21
N ARG A 212 -10.79 -19.54 -14.77
CA ARG A 212 -10.14 -20.65 -14.04
C ARG A 212 -8.69 -20.36 -13.67
N ILE A 213 -7.91 -19.75 -14.58
CA ILE A 213 -6.51 -19.38 -14.30
C ILE A 213 -6.47 -18.27 -13.23
N ALA A 214 -7.37 -17.29 -13.30
CA ALA A 214 -7.48 -16.21 -12.33
C ALA A 214 -7.85 -16.73 -10.93
N ASP A 215 -8.84 -17.62 -10.83
CA ASP A 215 -9.24 -18.26 -9.57
C ASP A 215 -8.07 -19.04 -8.95
N GLU A 216 -7.33 -19.80 -9.76
CA GLU A 216 -6.15 -20.54 -9.32
C GLU A 216 -5.03 -19.61 -8.84
N ALA A 217 -4.76 -18.53 -9.57
CA ALA A 217 -3.79 -17.51 -9.18
C ALA A 217 -4.18 -16.82 -7.88
N MET A 218 -5.47 -16.56 -7.69
CA MET A 218 -6.00 -15.88 -6.50
C MET A 218 -5.95 -16.78 -5.27
N GLU A 219 -6.30 -18.06 -5.40
CA GLU A 219 -6.17 -19.03 -4.30
C GLU A 219 -4.71 -19.15 -3.83
N ARG A 220 -3.74 -19.09 -4.75
CA ARG A 220 -2.30 -19.04 -4.42
C ARG A 220 -1.91 -17.75 -3.71
N SER A 221 -2.34 -16.62 -4.27
CA SER A 221 -2.07 -15.29 -3.71
C SER A 221 -2.57 -15.21 -2.26
N THR A 222 -3.75 -15.73 -1.99
CA THR A 222 -4.34 -15.80 -0.65
C THR A 222 -3.43 -16.53 0.34
N VAL A 223 -2.94 -17.72 -0.02
CA VAL A 223 -2.05 -18.51 0.84
C VAL A 223 -0.70 -17.82 1.05
N ASN A 224 -0.15 -17.19 0.00
CA ASN A 224 1.10 -16.45 0.08
C ASN A 224 1.00 -15.21 0.97
N ILE A 225 -0.08 -14.43 0.85
CA ILE A 225 -0.36 -13.28 1.72
C ILE A 225 -0.51 -13.78 3.17
N ALA A 226 -1.29 -14.83 3.39
CA ALA A 226 -1.48 -15.39 4.72
C ALA A 226 -0.18 -15.92 5.34
N ALA A 227 0.74 -16.49 4.55
CA ALA A 227 2.02 -17.02 5.05
C ALA A 227 2.95 -15.91 5.57
N GLN A 228 2.75 -14.67 5.13
CA GLN A 228 3.49 -13.50 5.58
C GLN A 228 2.73 -12.70 6.65
N THR A 229 1.52 -13.14 7.02
CA THR A 229 0.62 -12.43 7.93
C THR A 229 0.57 -13.15 9.27
N ARG A 230 0.55 -12.42 10.38
CA ARG A 230 0.54 -12.98 11.74
C ARG A 230 -0.48 -12.31 12.64
N GLY A 231 -0.84 -13.00 13.73
CA GLY A 231 -1.61 -12.43 14.84
C GLY A 231 -2.98 -11.88 14.42
N ALA A 232 -3.31 -10.66 14.86
CA ALA A 232 -4.61 -10.03 14.63
C ALA A 232 -4.90 -9.75 13.15
N ASP A 233 -3.88 -9.45 12.34
CA ASP A 233 -4.06 -9.22 10.89
C ASP A 233 -4.46 -10.52 10.17
N LEU A 234 -3.93 -11.68 10.63
CA LEU A 234 -4.34 -12.99 10.09
C LEU A 234 -5.80 -13.30 10.46
N ALA A 235 -6.21 -13.02 11.69
CA ALA A 235 -7.60 -13.16 12.10
C ALA A 235 -8.53 -12.24 11.27
N GLY A 236 -8.09 -11.00 11.01
CA GLY A 236 -8.80 -10.07 10.14
C GLY A 236 -8.92 -10.57 8.70
N LEU A 237 -7.85 -11.16 8.14
CA LEU A 237 -7.87 -11.79 6.83
C LEU A 237 -8.86 -12.97 6.76
N VAL A 238 -8.86 -13.85 7.76
CA VAL A 238 -9.79 -14.99 7.83
C VAL A 238 -11.25 -14.52 7.93
N ALA A 239 -11.52 -13.53 8.79
CA ALA A 239 -12.84 -12.92 8.90
C ALA A 239 -13.29 -12.29 7.58
N HIS A 240 -12.38 -11.61 6.87
CA HIS A 240 -12.65 -11.05 5.55
C HIS A 240 -12.98 -12.16 4.54
N LEU A 241 -12.15 -13.21 4.42
CA LEU A 241 -12.38 -14.36 3.55
C LEU A 241 -13.73 -15.04 3.83
N ARG A 242 -14.13 -15.13 5.10
CA ARG A 242 -15.45 -15.64 5.48
C ARG A 242 -16.58 -14.73 5.04
N SER A 243 -16.44 -13.42 5.24
CA SER A 243 -17.48 -12.43 4.87
C SER A 243 -17.81 -12.46 3.38
N ILE A 244 -16.80 -12.73 2.54
CA ILE A 244 -16.95 -12.83 1.07
C ILE A 244 -17.18 -14.27 0.57
N GLY A 245 -17.33 -15.24 1.48
CA GLY A 245 -17.59 -16.65 1.13
C GLY A 245 -16.42 -17.41 0.49
N GLN A 246 -15.21 -16.85 0.54
CA GLN A 246 -14.00 -17.48 -0.01
C GLN A 246 -13.31 -18.43 0.98
N LEU A 247 -13.66 -18.37 2.28
CA LEU A 247 -13.17 -19.33 3.28
C LEU A 247 -13.87 -20.69 3.13
N ASN A 248 -13.38 -21.52 2.21
CA ASN A 248 -13.94 -22.83 1.88
C ASN A 248 -12.97 -23.99 2.16
N ALA A 249 -13.48 -25.23 2.14
CA ALA A 249 -12.70 -26.43 2.42
C ALA A 249 -11.48 -26.61 1.49
N GLY A 250 -11.58 -26.17 0.23
CA GLY A 250 -10.48 -26.24 -0.72
C GLY A 250 -9.34 -25.28 -0.39
N LEU A 251 -9.66 -24.04 0.02
CA LEU A 251 -8.67 -23.06 0.48
C LEU A 251 -8.01 -23.51 1.78
N ILE A 252 -8.78 -24.01 2.74
CA ILE A 252 -8.28 -24.50 4.03
C ILE A 252 -7.37 -25.72 3.83
N LEU A 253 -7.75 -26.64 2.95
CA LEU A 253 -6.90 -27.78 2.57
C LEU A 253 -5.63 -27.33 1.86
N ARG A 254 -5.71 -26.33 0.97
CA ARG A 254 -4.53 -25.75 0.31
C ARG A 254 -3.59 -25.13 1.33
N ALA A 255 -4.10 -24.38 2.31
CA ALA A 255 -3.29 -23.77 3.37
C ALA A 255 -2.44 -24.83 4.08
N LEU A 256 -3.08 -25.93 4.52
CA LEU A 256 -2.41 -27.05 5.18
C LEU A 256 -1.39 -27.75 4.26
N LEU A 257 -1.76 -28.05 3.01
CA LEU A 257 -0.87 -28.68 2.02
C LEU A 257 0.30 -27.79 1.62
N SER A 258 0.15 -26.48 1.75
CA SER A 258 1.21 -25.49 1.53
C SER A 258 2.11 -25.29 2.75
N GLY A 259 1.85 -25.99 3.86
CA GLY A 259 2.59 -25.86 5.12
C GLY A 259 2.22 -24.64 5.95
N ASN A 260 1.18 -23.89 5.57
CA ASN A 260 0.69 -22.76 6.35
C ASN A 260 -0.31 -23.25 7.41
N ILE A 261 0.23 -23.80 8.51
CA ILE A 261 -0.55 -24.32 9.63
C ILE A 261 -1.27 -23.18 10.36
N GLU A 262 -0.68 -21.99 10.46
CA GLU A 262 -1.31 -20.84 11.13
C GLU A 262 -2.63 -20.43 10.47
N LEU A 263 -2.67 -20.34 9.14
CA LEU A 263 -3.91 -20.07 8.40
C LEU A 263 -4.94 -21.19 8.59
N PHE A 264 -4.49 -22.44 8.62
CA PHE A 264 -5.37 -23.60 8.85
C PHE A 264 -6.01 -23.55 10.26
N GLU A 265 -5.21 -23.30 11.29
CA GLU A 265 -5.70 -23.16 12.67
C GLU A 265 -6.64 -21.99 12.81
N GLU A 266 -6.30 -20.81 12.26
CA GLU A 266 -7.16 -19.64 12.35
C GLU A 266 -8.49 -19.81 11.63
N ALA A 267 -8.49 -20.46 10.47
CA ALA A 267 -9.72 -20.82 9.79
C ALA A 267 -10.61 -21.73 10.67
N LEU A 268 -10.02 -22.70 11.37
CA LEU A 268 -10.77 -23.59 12.27
C LEU A 268 -11.24 -22.87 13.53
N VAL A 269 -10.46 -21.95 14.09
CA VAL A 269 -10.88 -21.10 15.22
C VAL A 269 -12.13 -20.31 14.85
N ASP A 270 -12.07 -19.58 13.72
CA ASP A 270 -13.17 -18.75 13.25
C ASP A 270 -14.43 -19.57 12.91
N LEU A 271 -14.27 -20.68 12.16
CA LEU A 271 -15.39 -21.51 11.74
C LEU A 271 -16.02 -22.33 12.88
N SER A 272 -15.22 -22.83 13.82
CA SER A 272 -15.73 -23.69 14.91
C SER A 272 -16.17 -22.92 16.16
N GLY A 273 -15.76 -21.65 16.29
CA GLY A 273 -15.98 -20.82 17.47
C GLY A 273 -15.29 -21.34 18.74
N LEU A 274 -14.27 -22.18 18.61
CA LEU A 274 -13.48 -22.69 19.73
C LEU A 274 -12.27 -21.78 20.01
N SER A 275 -11.73 -21.84 21.23
CA SER A 275 -10.51 -21.09 21.57
C SER A 275 -9.31 -21.58 20.77
N ARG A 276 -8.41 -20.66 20.41
CA ARG A 276 -7.14 -20.97 19.71
C ARG A 276 -6.35 -22.07 20.42
N SER A 277 -6.26 -22.02 21.75
CA SER A 277 -5.58 -23.05 22.55
C SER A 277 -6.16 -24.45 22.36
N ARG A 278 -7.49 -24.55 22.23
CA ARG A 278 -8.18 -25.83 22.05
C ARG A 278 -8.02 -26.36 20.63
N VAL A 279 -8.08 -25.48 19.64
CA VAL A 279 -7.85 -25.84 18.24
C VAL A 279 -6.42 -26.35 18.06
N ALA A 280 -5.42 -25.58 18.53
CA ALA A 280 -4.01 -25.98 18.47
C ALA A 280 -3.76 -27.32 19.18
N ALA A 281 -4.36 -27.55 20.35
CA ALA A 281 -4.24 -28.84 21.05
C ALA A 281 -4.79 -30.02 20.24
N ILE A 282 -5.87 -29.83 19.46
CA ILE A 282 -6.44 -30.88 18.61
C ILE A 282 -5.62 -31.07 17.33
N VAL A 283 -5.14 -29.98 16.73
CA VAL A 283 -4.35 -29.98 15.49
C VAL A 283 -2.97 -30.61 15.72
N HIS A 284 -2.37 -30.41 16.88
CA HIS A 284 -1.09 -31.02 17.23
C HIS A 284 -1.23 -32.38 17.94
N ASP A 285 -2.44 -32.81 18.26
CA ASP A 285 -2.69 -34.15 18.79
C ASP A 285 -2.52 -35.21 17.69
N ARG A 286 -1.91 -36.35 18.05
CA ARG A 286 -1.74 -37.50 17.14
C ARG A 286 -3.02 -38.35 17.04
N GLY A 287 -4.05 -38.04 17.84
CA GLY A 287 -5.35 -38.71 17.82
C GLY A 287 -6.29 -38.21 16.71
N GLY A 288 -6.63 -39.06 15.74
CA GLY A 288 -7.47 -38.66 14.60
C GLY A 288 -8.97 -38.44 14.88
N ALA A 289 -9.49 -38.85 16.03
CA ALA A 289 -10.94 -38.77 16.34
C ALA A 289 -11.38 -37.35 16.75
N SER A 290 -10.55 -36.64 17.51
CA SER A 290 -10.78 -35.25 17.94
C SER A 290 -10.76 -34.29 16.75
N LEU A 291 -9.88 -34.53 15.77
CA LEU A 291 -9.80 -33.76 14.53
C LEU A 291 -11.10 -33.85 13.70
N ASN A 292 -11.66 -35.04 13.51
CA ASN A 292 -12.91 -35.19 12.76
C ASN A 292 -14.07 -34.40 13.40
N ALA A 293 -14.16 -34.41 14.74
CA ALA A 293 -15.17 -33.65 15.46
C ALA A 293 -14.98 -32.13 15.29
N LEU A 294 -13.72 -31.67 15.27
CA LEU A 294 -13.39 -30.27 15.00
C LEU A 294 -13.77 -29.86 13.56
N LEU A 295 -13.39 -30.66 12.56
CA LEU A 295 -13.72 -30.40 11.15
C LEU A 295 -15.24 -30.39 10.92
N ALA A 296 -15.98 -31.28 11.58
CA ALA A 296 -17.44 -31.29 11.56
C ALA A 296 -18.04 -30.03 12.20
N LYS A 297 -17.50 -29.59 13.34
CA LYS A 297 -17.93 -28.35 13.99
C LYS A 297 -17.64 -27.11 13.16
N ALA A 298 -16.54 -27.11 12.40
CA ALA A 298 -16.18 -26.07 11.44
C ALA A 298 -17.03 -26.11 10.15
N GLY A 299 -18.00 -27.04 10.02
CA GLY A 299 -18.88 -27.13 8.86
C GLY A 299 -18.22 -27.71 7.60
N LEU A 300 -17.04 -28.34 7.74
CA LEU A 300 -16.32 -28.90 6.59
C LEU A 300 -16.96 -30.23 6.14
N PRO A 301 -16.99 -30.53 4.83
CA PRO A 301 -17.59 -31.76 4.32
C PRO A 301 -16.83 -33.01 4.78
N ALA A 302 -17.56 -34.05 5.23
CA ALA A 302 -16.98 -35.30 5.69
C ALA A 302 -16.09 -36.01 4.65
N SER A 303 -16.35 -35.78 3.36
CA SER A 303 -15.52 -36.27 2.25
C SER A 303 -14.07 -35.77 2.30
N THR A 304 -13.81 -34.63 2.97
CA THR A 304 -12.48 -34.01 3.05
C THR A 304 -11.67 -34.43 4.28
N TYR A 305 -12.29 -35.06 5.29
CA TYR A 305 -11.64 -35.34 6.59
C TYR A 305 -10.40 -36.22 6.46
N ARG A 306 -10.43 -37.22 5.57
CA ARG A 306 -9.28 -38.08 5.30
C ARG A 306 -8.11 -37.27 4.74
N ALA A 307 -8.35 -36.34 3.82
CA ALA A 307 -7.31 -35.52 3.22
C ALA A 307 -6.64 -34.61 4.27
N PHE A 308 -7.43 -33.96 5.12
CA PHE A 308 -6.90 -33.15 6.23
C PHE A 308 -6.04 -33.95 7.20
N ARG A 309 -6.51 -35.13 7.63
CA ARG A 309 -5.76 -36.00 8.54
C ARG A 309 -4.42 -36.43 7.94
N VAL A 310 -4.43 -36.92 6.70
CA VAL A 310 -3.21 -37.38 6.02
C VAL A 310 -2.23 -36.23 5.80
N ALA A 311 -2.72 -35.03 5.46
CA ALA A 311 -1.88 -33.85 5.31
C ALA A 311 -1.20 -33.47 6.63
N LEU A 312 -1.94 -33.50 7.74
CA LEU A 312 -1.43 -33.17 9.07
C LEU A 312 -0.41 -34.21 9.59
N GLU A 313 -0.68 -35.49 9.38
CA GLU A 313 0.27 -36.58 9.65
C GLU A 313 1.57 -36.39 8.85
N ALA A 314 1.46 -36.09 7.55
CA ALA A 314 2.61 -35.84 6.69
C ALA A 314 3.41 -34.60 7.10
N SER A 315 2.74 -33.55 7.57
CA SER A 315 3.40 -32.33 8.09
C SER A 315 4.21 -32.62 9.36
N ASN A 316 3.66 -33.40 10.28
CA ASN A 316 4.32 -33.75 11.54
C ASN A 316 5.53 -34.70 11.37
N GLU A 317 5.53 -35.54 10.34
CA GLU A 317 6.63 -36.49 10.07
C GLU A 317 7.90 -35.81 9.53
N ILE A 318 7.79 -34.67 8.86
CA ILE A 318 8.90 -34.10 8.07
C ILE A 318 9.67 -32.99 8.84
N GLY A 319 9.15 -32.52 9.98
CA GLY A 319 9.87 -31.61 10.89
C GLY A 319 10.08 -30.20 10.32
N PHE A 320 10.90 -29.40 11.00
CA PHE A 320 11.21 -28.02 10.59
C PHE A 320 12.12 -27.99 9.37
N ILE A 321 11.75 -27.18 8.38
CA ILE A 321 12.53 -27.02 7.14
C ILE A 321 13.11 -25.60 7.09
N GLY A 322 14.43 -25.50 7.06
CA GLY A 322 15.15 -24.22 7.07
C GLY A 322 15.39 -23.57 5.71
N THR A 323 15.01 -24.22 4.59
CA THR A 323 15.29 -23.70 3.22
C THR A 323 14.02 -23.63 2.36
N VAL A 324 13.98 -22.65 1.45
CA VAL A 324 12.86 -22.46 0.49
C VAL A 324 12.69 -23.69 -0.41
N GLY A 325 13.80 -24.26 -0.93
CA GLY A 325 13.77 -25.48 -1.72
C GLY A 325 13.27 -26.71 -0.93
N GLY A 326 13.60 -26.79 0.36
CA GLY A 326 13.06 -27.83 1.24
C GLY A 326 11.54 -27.69 1.43
N ALA A 327 11.04 -26.46 1.61
CA ALA A 327 9.63 -26.20 1.82
C ALA A 327 8.80 -26.61 0.59
N THR A 328 9.30 -26.32 -0.62
CA THR A 328 8.64 -26.73 -1.87
C THR A 328 8.64 -28.25 -2.06
N ARG A 329 9.74 -28.94 -1.74
CA ARG A 329 9.80 -30.42 -1.74
C ARG A 329 8.83 -31.04 -0.74
N LEU A 330 8.69 -30.44 0.44
CA LEU A 330 7.71 -30.86 1.43
C LEU A 330 6.28 -30.73 0.90
N ARG A 331 5.92 -29.56 0.36
CA ARG A 331 4.59 -29.31 -0.23
C ARG A 331 4.24 -30.37 -1.27
N ARG A 332 5.13 -30.65 -2.21
CA ARG A 332 4.92 -31.70 -3.23
C ARG A 332 4.69 -33.07 -2.60
N ARG A 333 5.57 -33.49 -1.67
CA ARG A 333 5.45 -34.80 -1.00
C ARG A 333 4.16 -34.94 -0.19
N MET A 334 3.73 -33.87 0.50
CA MET A 334 2.46 -33.84 1.24
C MET A 334 1.29 -34.05 0.27
N VAL A 335 1.26 -33.31 -0.83
CA VAL A 335 0.18 -33.41 -1.82
C VAL A 335 0.15 -34.79 -2.48
N GLU A 336 1.29 -35.33 -2.91
CA GLU A 336 1.40 -36.66 -3.52
C GLU A 336 0.94 -37.77 -2.56
N ARG A 337 1.32 -37.69 -1.27
CA ARG A 337 0.89 -38.64 -0.25
C ARG A 337 -0.62 -38.58 -0.01
N VAL A 338 -1.17 -37.38 0.12
CA VAL A 338 -2.62 -37.18 0.31
C VAL A 338 -3.39 -37.67 -0.90
N LEU A 339 -2.92 -37.39 -2.11
CA LEU A 339 -3.53 -37.89 -3.35
C LEU A 339 -3.52 -39.42 -3.40
N THR A 340 -2.36 -40.06 -3.19
CA THR A 340 -2.23 -41.53 -3.19
C THR A 340 -3.17 -42.19 -2.17
N GLN A 341 -3.25 -41.62 -0.97
CA GLN A 341 -4.09 -42.15 0.10
C GLN A 341 -5.59 -41.93 -0.16
N CYS A 342 -5.96 -40.94 -0.98
CA CYS A 342 -7.34 -40.70 -1.40
C CYS A 342 -7.76 -41.56 -2.60
N GLU A 343 -6.87 -41.78 -3.57
CA GLU A 343 -7.14 -42.63 -4.75
C GLU A 343 -7.36 -44.11 -4.37
N THR A 344 -6.68 -44.58 -3.31
CA THR A 344 -6.82 -45.95 -2.79
C THR A 344 -8.12 -46.19 -1.99
N SER A 345 -8.98 -45.19 -1.85
CA SER A 345 -10.18 -45.24 -1.03
C SER A 345 -11.44 -45.23 -1.89
N GLU A 346 -12.28 -46.26 -1.79
CA GLU A 346 -13.50 -46.42 -2.61
C GLU A 346 -14.56 -45.30 -2.42
N THR A 347 -14.45 -44.50 -1.35
CA THR A 347 -15.48 -43.56 -0.89
C THR A 347 -15.13 -42.07 -1.09
N VAL A 348 -14.08 -41.73 -1.84
CA VAL A 348 -13.65 -40.33 -2.00
C VAL A 348 -14.45 -39.63 -3.10
N ALA A 349 -14.93 -38.42 -2.80
CA ALA A 349 -15.67 -37.62 -3.76
C ALA A 349 -14.81 -37.17 -4.94
N GLU A 350 -15.30 -37.34 -6.16
CA GLU A 350 -14.62 -36.96 -7.41
C GLU A 350 -14.11 -35.50 -7.43
N PRO A 351 -14.86 -34.48 -6.95
CA PRO A 351 -14.35 -33.11 -6.89
C PRO A 351 -13.09 -32.95 -6.03
N LEU A 352 -12.95 -33.72 -4.96
CA LEU A 352 -11.76 -33.68 -4.10
C LEU A 352 -10.54 -34.29 -4.81
N LEU A 353 -10.72 -35.39 -5.56
CA LEU A 353 -9.63 -35.97 -6.35
C LEU A 353 -9.17 -35.02 -7.46
N LEU A 354 -10.09 -34.34 -8.13
CA LEU A 354 -9.76 -33.32 -9.12
C LEU A 354 -8.96 -32.17 -8.50
N LEU A 355 -9.38 -31.69 -7.32
CA LEU A 355 -8.67 -30.65 -6.58
C LEU A 355 -7.24 -31.09 -6.20
N LEU A 356 -7.09 -32.31 -5.65
CA LEU A 356 -5.79 -32.85 -5.24
C LEU A 356 -4.85 -33.08 -6.43
N ARG A 357 -5.37 -33.59 -7.57
CA ARG A 357 -4.58 -33.73 -8.81
C ARG A 357 -4.11 -32.39 -9.35
N ARG A 358 -4.98 -31.37 -9.26
CA ARG A 358 -4.61 -29.99 -9.59
C ARG A 358 -3.47 -29.49 -8.71
N PHE A 359 -3.58 -29.65 -7.39
CA PHE A 359 -2.52 -29.26 -6.46
C PHE A 359 -1.22 -30.04 -6.70
N ALA A 360 -1.30 -31.34 -7.02
CA ALA A 360 -0.12 -32.16 -7.29
C ALA A 360 0.64 -31.65 -8.53
N THR A 361 -0.11 -31.35 -9.60
CA THR A 361 0.43 -30.77 -10.83
C THR A 361 1.05 -29.40 -10.55
N GLU A 362 0.39 -28.58 -9.73
CA GLU A 362 0.88 -27.27 -9.36
C GLU A 362 2.18 -27.34 -8.56
N SER A 363 2.22 -28.12 -7.48
CA SER A 363 3.42 -28.27 -6.64
C SER A 363 4.60 -28.86 -7.43
N ALA A 364 4.35 -29.79 -8.35
CA ALA A 364 5.39 -30.31 -9.24
C ALA A 364 5.95 -29.22 -10.17
N ARG A 365 5.10 -28.34 -10.71
CA ARG A 365 5.54 -27.22 -11.55
C ARG A 365 6.31 -26.16 -10.77
N GLU A 366 5.89 -25.88 -9.53
CA GLU A 366 6.58 -24.92 -8.66
C GLU A 366 7.96 -25.43 -8.25
N GLU A 367 8.08 -26.70 -7.87
CA GLU A 367 9.39 -27.32 -7.59
C GLU A 367 10.29 -27.30 -8.83
N ALA A 368 9.75 -27.64 -10.00
CA ALA A 368 10.52 -27.63 -11.24
C ALA A 368 11.03 -26.21 -11.58
N ARG A 369 10.20 -25.18 -11.37
CA ARG A 369 10.62 -23.77 -11.57
C ARG A 369 11.76 -23.38 -10.64
N LEU A 370 11.61 -23.63 -9.33
CA LEU A 370 12.68 -23.32 -8.38
C LEU A 370 13.97 -24.08 -8.70
N PHE A 371 13.86 -25.36 -9.07
CA PHE A 371 15.02 -26.13 -9.50
C PHE A 371 15.71 -25.54 -10.75
N CYS A 372 14.93 -25.07 -11.73
CA CYS A 372 15.48 -24.39 -12.91
C CYS A 372 16.09 -23.02 -12.57
N ASP A 373 15.47 -22.25 -11.67
CA ASP A 373 15.97 -20.95 -11.23
C ASP A 373 17.27 -21.10 -10.45
N ASP A 374 17.35 -22.10 -9.55
CA ASP A 374 18.57 -22.46 -8.81
C ASP A 374 19.71 -22.85 -9.77
N LEU A 375 19.42 -23.70 -10.77
CA LEU A 375 20.40 -24.08 -11.80
C LEU A 375 20.86 -22.86 -12.64
N ALA A 376 19.94 -21.99 -13.03
CA ALA A 376 20.27 -20.79 -13.80
C ALA A 376 21.14 -19.80 -12.98
N ALA A 377 20.88 -19.69 -11.67
CA ALA A 377 21.71 -18.90 -10.77
C ALA A 377 23.11 -19.50 -10.58
N GLU A 378 23.21 -20.84 -10.47
CA GLU A 378 24.49 -21.55 -10.42
C GLU A 378 25.31 -21.37 -11.71
N ASP A 379 24.66 -21.46 -12.88
CA ASP A 379 25.29 -21.18 -14.17
C ASP A 379 25.75 -19.72 -14.27
N PHE A 380 24.94 -18.76 -13.83
CA PHE A 380 25.31 -17.34 -13.79
C PHE A 380 26.52 -17.09 -12.89
N ILE A 381 26.54 -17.65 -11.67
CA ILE A 381 27.69 -17.57 -10.75
C ILE A 381 28.91 -18.27 -11.36
N GLY A 382 28.72 -19.42 -12.02
CA GLY A 382 29.77 -20.12 -12.75
C GLY A 382 30.39 -19.27 -13.87
N THR A 383 29.57 -18.58 -14.66
CA THR A 383 30.04 -17.66 -15.71
C THR A 383 30.75 -16.43 -15.14
N LEU A 384 30.26 -15.86 -14.04
CA LEU A 384 30.89 -14.72 -13.37
C LEU A 384 32.25 -15.12 -12.78
N ASN A 385 32.34 -16.28 -12.14
CA ASN A 385 33.59 -16.82 -11.63
C ASN A 385 34.58 -17.17 -12.75
N ALA A 386 34.10 -17.66 -13.90
CA ALA A 386 34.93 -17.90 -15.07
C ALA A 386 35.47 -16.60 -15.68
N HIS A 387 34.67 -15.54 -15.76
CA HIS A 387 35.12 -14.20 -16.19
C HIS A 387 36.15 -13.60 -15.23
N VAL A 388 35.92 -13.71 -13.92
CA VAL A 388 36.89 -13.25 -12.90
C VAL A 388 38.20 -14.06 -12.98
N ALA A 389 38.13 -15.36 -13.28
CA ALA A 389 39.31 -16.19 -13.50
C ALA A 389 40.05 -15.86 -14.81
N GLU A 390 39.35 -15.51 -15.90
CA GLU A 390 39.95 -15.03 -17.15
C GLU A 390 40.59 -13.65 -16.98
N GLU A 391 39.97 -12.72 -16.23
CA GLU A 391 40.57 -11.44 -15.87
C GLU A 391 41.81 -11.62 -14.99
N ALA A 392 41.76 -12.49 -13.96
CA ALA A 392 42.91 -12.79 -13.11
C ALA A 392 44.07 -13.46 -13.89
N GLY A 393 43.77 -14.38 -14.81
CA GLY A 393 44.75 -14.97 -15.72
C GLY A 393 45.33 -13.96 -16.73
N GLY A 394 44.54 -12.94 -17.10
CA GLY A 394 45.01 -11.79 -17.87
C GLY A 394 46.03 -10.95 -17.11
N TYR A 395 45.78 -10.65 -15.82
CA TYR A 395 46.71 -9.87 -14.98
C TYR A 395 48.05 -10.59 -14.72
N GLU A 396 48.08 -11.92 -14.58
CA GLU A 396 49.34 -12.69 -14.49
C GLU A 396 50.14 -12.68 -15.81
N ALA A 397 49.45 -12.68 -16.96
CA ALA A 397 50.10 -12.56 -18.27
C ALA A 397 50.69 -11.15 -18.53
N TYR A 398 50.07 -10.10 -17.97
CA TYR A 398 50.63 -8.73 -18.01
C TYR A 398 51.86 -8.56 -17.09
N GLN A 399 51.89 -9.19 -15.90
CA GLN A 399 53.09 -9.16 -15.03
C GLN A 399 54.27 -9.96 -15.59
N ALA A 400 54.02 -11.05 -16.32
CA ALA A 400 55.08 -11.81 -16.99
C ALA A 400 55.70 -11.04 -18.18
N ALA A 401 54.96 -10.13 -18.81
CA ALA A 401 55.43 -9.32 -19.93
C ALA A 401 56.25 -8.08 -19.49
N ASP A 402 55.90 -7.47 -18.35
CA ASP A 402 56.64 -6.31 -17.81
C ASP A 402 57.98 -6.68 -17.13
N ALA A 403 58.16 -7.94 -16.72
CA ALA A 403 59.44 -8.42 -16.18
C ALA A 403 60.57 -8.51 -17.22
N VAL A 404 60.27 -8.33 -18.52
CA VAL A 404 61.25 -8.46 -19.62
C VAL A 404 61.75 -7.10 -20.13
N ASN A 405 61.24 -5.97 -19.63
CA ASN A 405 61.72 -4.64 -20.04
C ASN A 405 61.64 -3.60 -18.93
N ALA A 406 62.58 -3.65 -17.98
CA ALA A 406 62.96 -2.46 -17.22
C ALA A 406 64.47 -2.49 -16.87
N TYR A 407 65.15 -1.55 -17.51
CA TYR A 407 66.57 -1.24 -17.55
C TYR A 407 67.33 -1.18 -16.22
N ASN A 408 68.55 -1.74 -16.24
CA ASN A 408 69.68 -1.30 -15.43
C ASN A 408 70.00 0.17 -15.74
N ALA A 409 70.12 1.00 -14.70
CA ALA A 409 71.04 2.13 -14.68
C ALA A 409 71.26 2.58 -13.23
N ASP A 410 72.47 2.29 -12.73
CA ASP A 410 73.10 3.06 -11.66
C ASP A 410 73.10 4.55 -12.06
N ASP A 411 72.65 5.44 -11.16
CA ASP A 411 73.34 6.72 -10.98
C ASP A 411 72.99 7.37 -9.63
N ILE A 412 74.07 7.81 -9.01
CA ILE A 412 74.27 8.41 -7.70
C ILE A 412 73.85 9.89 -7.71
N TYR A 413 73.21 10.42 -6.66
CA TYR A 413 73.54 11.75 -6.08
C TYR A 413 73.00 11.92 -4.64
N GLU A 414 73.98 12.01 -3.72
CA GLU A 414 74.16 12.80 -2.48
C GLU A 414 73.03 13.20 -1.49
N ALA A 415 73.49 13.26 -0.24
CA ALA A 415 72.79 13.40 1.03
C ALA A 415 72.47 14.85 1.47
N SER A 416 71.47 14.99 2.34
CA SER A 416 71.51 15.68 3.65
C SER A 416 70.08 15.66 4.25
N GLU A 417 69.89 14.92 5.33
CA GLU A 417 69.66 15.43 6.69
C GLU A 417 68.29 16.13 6.85
N ASP A 418 67.34 15.44 7.48
CA ASP A 418 66.91 15.86 8.81
C ASP A 418 66.15 14.73 9.55
N TYR A 419 66.68 14.49 10.75
CA TYR A 419 66.19 13.81 11.96
C TYR A 419 64.64 13.82 12.11
N GLU A 420 63.96 12.85 12.71
CA GLU A 420 64.29 12.05 13.89
C GLU A 420 63.26 10.91 13.98
N THR A 421 63.72 9.66 14.08
CA THR A 421 62.96 8.51 14.62
C THR A 421 63.78 8.09 15.84
N CYS A 422 63.20 7.81 16.99
CA CYS A 422 62.78 6.47 17.39
C CYS A 422 62.81 6.44 18.92
N ASP A 423 61.99 5.56 19.53
CA ASP A 423 62.39 4.62 20.59
C ASP A 423 61.14 4.18 21.36
N THR A 424 60.91 2.91 21.68
CA THR A 424 61.63 1.65 21.49
C THR A 424 60.69 0.49 21.91
N TYR A 425 60.82 -0.65 21.22
CA TYR A 425 60.70 -2.09 21.57
C TYR A 425 59.78 -2.55 22.73
N GLU A 426 59.12 -3.72 22.71
CA GLU A 426 59.61 -5.06 22.38
C GLU A 426 58.48 -6.02 21.95
N SER A 427 58.91 -7.02 21.19
CA SER A 427 58.21 -8.23 20.75
C SER A 427 57.82 -9.17 21.89
N GLU A 428 56.76 -9.97 21.71
CA GLU A 428 56.85 -11.45 21.72
C GLU A 428 55.48 -12.10 21.44
N ASP A 429 55.45 -12.85 20.34
CA ASP A 429 54.96 -14.22 20.18
C ASP A 429 53.63 -14.75 20.75
N THR A 430 53.09 -15.63 19.91
CA THR A 430 52.33 -16.87 20.16
C THR A 430 50.79 -16.88 20.16
N TYR A 431 50.31 -17.64 19.16
CA TYR A 431 49.04 -18.36 19.07
C TYR A 431 48.56 -18.91 20.42
N ASP A 432 47.25 -18.82 20.72
CA ASP A 432 46.40 -20.00 20.59
C ASP A 432 44.89 -19.74 20.70
N THR A 433 44.18 -20.73 20.20
CA THR A 433 42.75 -20.92 19.98
C THR A 433 41.97 -21.37 21.23
N TYR A 434 40.64 -21.47 21.08
CA TYR A 434 39.60 -22.15 21.90
C TYR A 434 38.59 -21.29 22.69
N THR A 435 37.43 -21.13 22.06
CA THR A 435 36.09 -21.53 22.50
C THR A 435 35.93 -22.06 23.95
N ASN A 436 35.09 -21.41 24.78
CA ASN A 436 33.91 -22.07 25.37
C ASN A 436 32.97 -21.14 26.17
N HIS A 437 31.70 -21.53 26.19
CA HIS A 437 30.54 -20.94 26.84
C HIS A 437 30.56 -20.92 28.37
N SER A 438 29.81 -19.97 28.97
CA SER A 438 28.82 -20.14 30.08
C SER A 438 28.49 -18.75 30.65
N GLN A 439 27.31 -18.17 30.38
CA GLN A 439 26.08 -18.22 31.18
C GLN A 439 26.12 -17.57 32.59
N TYR A 440 25.08 -16.75 32.83
CA TYR A 440 24.59 -16.08 34.06
C TYR A 440 25.41 -14.89 34.58
N ARG A 441 24.84 -13.80 35.14
CA ARG A 441 23.49 -13.20 35.31
C ARG A 441 23.76 -12.05 36.29
N ASP A 442 23.24 -10.85 36.02
CA ASP A 442 22.76 -9.89 37.02
C ASP A 442 22.04 -8.75 36.26
N GLN A 443 20.71 -8.68 36.36
CA GLN A 443 19.95 -7.90 37.35
C GLN A 443 20.14 -6.38 37.18
N ILE A 444 19.21 -5.73 36.44
CA ILE A 444 18.73 -4.40 36.77
C ILE A 444 17.21 -4.37 36.52
N GLU A 445 16.45 -4.34 37.62
CA GLU A 445 15.04 -3.99 37.68
C GLU A 445 14.87 -2.46 37.53
N THR A 446 13.88 -2.00 36.76
CA THR A 446 13.22 -0.71 37.00
C THR A 446 11.70 -0.84 36.80
N PRO A 447 10.86 -0.30 37.70
CA PRO A 447 9.42 -0.57 37.73
C PRO A 447 8.62 0.44 36.90
N ARG A 448 7.60 -0.03 36.18
CA ARG A 448 6.51 0.81 35.67
C ARG A 448 5.20 0.43 36.36
N TYR A 449 4.69 1.39 37.14
CA TYR A 449 3.32 1.49 37.60
C TYR A 449 2.37 1.63 36.39
N ILE A 450 1.33 0.82 36.32
CA ILE A 450 0.11 1.09 35.56
C ILE A 450 -1.06 0.75 36.48
N ASP A 451 -1.89 1.76 36.74
CA ASP A 451 -3.15 1.68 37.49
C ASP A 451 -4.27 1.10 36.60
N ASP A 452 -5.07 0.27 37.25
CA ASP A 452 -6.32 -0.34 36.80
C ASP A 452 -7.44 0.71 36.66
N TYR A 453 -8.24 0.62 35.59
CA TYR A 453 -9.70 0.83 35.69
C TYR A 453 -10.43 -0.01 34.64
N ALA A 454 -11.24 -0.96 35.13
CA ALA A 454 -12.21 -1.74 34.38
C ALA A 454 -13.62 -1.41 34.89
N ALA A 455 -14.56 -1.18 33.97
CA ALA A 455 -16.02 -1.39 34.10
C ALA A 455 -16.67 -1.12 32.73
N ALA A 456 -17.15 -2.14 32.03
CA ALA A 456 -18.52 -2.69 32.07
C ALA A 456 -19.50 -1.95 31.13
N GLY A 457 -20.03 -2.67 30.13
CA GLY A 457 -21.05 -2.18 29.21
C GLY A 457 -21.42 -3.21 28.14
N GLU A 458 -22.38 -4.06 28.46
CA GLU A 458 -22.98 -5.11 27.62
C GLU A 458 -23.68 -4.53 26.38
N TYR A 459 -23.47 -5.10 25.20
CA TYR A 459 -24.31 -4.87 24.01
C TYR A 459 -25.05 -6.16 23.65
N ALA A 460 -26.36 -6.15 23.88
CA ALA A 460 -27.30 -7.12 23.37
C ALA A 460 -27.69 -6.75 21.93
N THR A 461 -27.42 -7.64 20.98
CA THR A 461 -27.89 -7.55 19.60
C THR A 461 -29.31 -8.09 19.50
N ARG A 462 -30.20 -7.36 18.82
CA ARG A 462 -31.54 -7.85 18.43
C ARG A 462 -31.77 -7.57 16.94
N ASP A 463 -32.13 -8.65 16.28
CA ASP A 463 -32.41 -8.90 14.87
C ASP A 463 -33.30 -7.93 14.08
N THR A 464 -33.19 -8.13 12.75
CA THR A 464 -34.20 -8.05 11.67
C THR A 464 -34.28 -6.79 10.81
N TYR A 465 -34.00 -6.95 9.51
CA TYR A 465 -34.84 -6.42 8.42
C TYR A 465 -34.84 -7.36 7.21
N ALA A 466 -36.05 -7.70 6.76
CA ALA A 466 -36.38 -8.26 5.45
C ALA A 466 -37.31 -7.27 4.75
N VAL A 467 -37.00 -6.87 3.52
CA VAL A 467 -37.89 -6.13 2.58
C VAL A 467 -37.39 -6.49 1.17
N VAL A 468 -38.05 -7.39 0.41
CA VAL A 468 -39.20 -7.21 -0.51
C VAL A 468 -38.97 -6.17 -1.63
N ASN A 469 -38.99 -6.68 -2.85
CA ASN A 469 -38.80 -6.02 -4.16
C ASN A 469 -39.68 -4.79 -4.43
N SER A 470 -39.13 -3.85 -5.21
CA SER A 470 -39.88 -3.04 -6.17
C SER A 470 -39.03 -2.80 -7.43
N ASP A 471 -39.59 -3.11 -8.61
CA ASP A 471 -38.99 -3.05 -9.95
C ASP A 471 -38.47 -1.65 -10.38
N PRO A 472 -37.47 -1.59 -11.30
CA PRO A 472 -36.90 -0.34 -11.79
C PRO A 472 -37.61 0.21 -13.04
N LEU A 473 -37.83 1.53 -13.06
CA LEU A 473 -38.27 2.28 -14.24
C LEU A 473 -37.06 2.59 -15.13
N TYR A 474 -37.10 2.08 -16.36
CA TYR A 474 -36.22 2.41 -17.48
C TYR A 474 -36.43 3.88 -17.92
N HIS A 475 -35.35 4.69 -17.90
CA HIS A 475 -34.97 5.69 -18.91
C HIS A 475 -33.96 6.69 -18.30
N ASP A 476 -32.65 6.46 -18.44
CA ASP A 476 -31.62 7.53 -18.42
C ASP A 476 -30.18 7.13 -18.89
N ASP A 477 -29.98 5.91 -19.41
CA ASP A 477 -28.64 5.36 -19.69
C ASP A 477 -27.80 6.13 -20.73
N VAL A 478 -28.41 6.90 -21.63
CA VAL A 478 -27.67 7.52 -22.76
C VAL A 478 -26.85 8.74 -22.32
N ARG A 479 -27.19 9.40 -21.21
CA ARG A 479 -26.38 10.55 -20.71
C ARG A 479 -25.28 10.12 -19.75
N ALA A 480 -25.43 9.00 -19.04
CA ALA A 480 -24.42 8.51 -18.10
C ALA A 480 -23.15 8.01 -18.82
N GLU A 481 -23.29 7.37 -19.99
CA GLU A 481 -22.15 6.89 -20.77
C GLU A 481 -21.25 8.01 -21.32
N GLU A 482 -21.83 9.16 -21.67
CA GLU A 482 -21.11 10.30 -22.24
C GLU A 482 -20.29 11.08 -21.20
N TYR A 483 -20.73 11.08 -19.92
CA TYR A 483 -19.95 11.63 -18.80
C TYR A 483 -18.87 10.63 -18.33
N ALA A 484 -19.17 9.33 -18.28
CA ALA A 484 -18.20 8.30 -17.89
C ALA A 484 -17.00 8.23 -18.86
N GLN A 485 -17.22 8.34 -20.17
CA GLN A 485 -16.13 8.36 -21.15
C GLN A 485 -15.26 9.63 -21.08
N ARG A 486 -15.83 10.77 -20.68
CA ARG A 486 -15.07 12.02 -20.51
C ARG A 486 -14.17 11.97 -19.28
N ASP A 487 -14.66 11.38 -18.19
CA ASP A 487 -13.88 11.19 -16.97
C ASP A 487 -12.77 10.15 -17.17
N ASP A 488 -13.00 9.06 -17.92
CA ASP A 488 -11.95 8.07 -18.23
C ASP A 488 -10.79 8.67 -19.05
N VAL A 489 -11.08 9.53 -20.04
CA VAL A 489 -10.04 10.19 -20.85
C VAL A 489 -9.28 11.24 -20.03
N SER A 490 -9.95 11.95 -19.13
CA SER A 490 -9.31 12.90 -18.21
C SER A 490 -8.44 12.20 -17.16
N VAL A 491 -8.91 11.07 -16.63
CA VAL A 491 -8.17 10.23 -15.68
C VAL A 491 -6.96 9.60 -16.36
N GLN A 492 -7.11 9.08 -17.57
CA GLN A 492 -5.99 8.51 -18.33
C GLN A 492 -4.94 9.57 -18.67
N ASN A 493 -5.34 10.76 -19.13
CA ASN A 493 -4.39 11.86 -19.37
C ASN A 493 -3.71 12.34 -18.08
N TYR A 494 -4.42 12.38 -16.95
CA TYR A 494 -3.82 12.72 -15.66
C TYR A 494 -2.84 11.63 -15.19
N VAL A 495 -3.19 10.35 -15.35
CA VAL A 495 -2.33 9.20 -15.04
C VAL A 495 -1.09 9.21 -15.93
N ASP A 496 -1.25 9.43 -17.24
CA ASP A 496 -0.14 9.52 -18.18
C ASP A 496 0.75 10.74 -17.85
N THR A 497 0.16 11.88 -17.46
CA THR A 497 0.92 13.07 -16.98
C THR A 497 1.62 12.81 -15.64
N ALA A 498 1.01 12.02 -14.75
CA ALA A 498 1.60 11.61 -13.48
C ALA A 498 2.74 10.60 -13.69
N MET A 499 2.62 9.72 -14.68
CA MET A 499 3.67 8.80 -15.12
C MET A 499 4.82 9.54 -15.82
N ASP A 500 4.55 10.55 -16.65
CA ASP A 500 5.57 11.42 -17.24
C ASP A 500 6.34 12.24 -16.18
N ARG A 501 5.70 12.60 -15.06
CA ARG A 501 6.39 13.17 -13.89
C ARG A 501 7.25 12.15 -13.14
N TYR A 502 6.97 10.85 -13.30
CA TYR A 502 7.63 9.76 -12.59
C TYR A 502 8.88 9.24 -13.32
N ASP A 503 8.89 9.26 -14.65
CA ASP A 503 9.99 8.73 -15.47
C ASP A 503 11.25 9.62 -15.52
N GLY A 504 11.27 10.75 -14.80
CA GLY A 504 12.38 11.72 -14.88
C GLY A 504 12.82 12.42 -13.58
N TYR A 505 12.25 12.09 -12.41
CA TYR A 505 12.54 12.82 -11.17
C TYR A 505 13.02 11.91 -10.03
N ASP A 506 14.30 12.06 -9.70
CA ASP A 506 14.96 11.39 -8.58
C ASP A 506 14.30 11.77 -7.24
N ARG A 507 13.99 10.75 -6.43
CA ARG A 507 13.23 10.83 -5.16
C ARG A 507 13.89 11.77 -4.13
N PHE A 508 15.18 12.03 -4.30
CA PHE A 508 15.97 12.94 -3.46
C PHE A 508 15.53 14.41 -3.55
N ASP A 509 15.05 14.88 -4.71
CA ASP A 509 14.66 16.29 -4.88
C ASP A 509 13.32 16.62 -4.19
N ARG A 510 12.36 15.68 -4.10
CA ARG A 510 11.07 15.90 -3.41
C ARG A 510 11.22 16.03 -1.89
N ASN A 511 12.11 15.24 -1.26
CA ASN A 511 12.39 15.39 0.17
C ASN A 511 12.94 16.80 0.48
N TYR A 512 13.76 17.36 -0.41
CA TYR A 512 14.33 18.69 -0.24
C TYR A 512 13.27 19.81 -0.28
N TYR A 513 12.29 19.73 -1.18
CA TYR A 513 11.20 20.72 -1.26
C TYR A 513 10.17 20.59 -0.12
N TYR A 514 9.89 19.37 0.36
CA TYR A 514 9.02 19.15 1.52
C TYR A 514 9.64 19.66 2.82
N GLU A 515 10.94 19.41 3.05
CA GLU A 515 11.67 19.93 4.22
C GLU A 515 11.74 21.47 4.22
N ARG A 516 11.85 22.10 3.04
CA ARG A 516 11.81 23.56 2.90
C ARG A 516 10.44 24.18 3.18
N ARG A 517 9.34 23.46 2.93
CA ARG A 517 7.97 23.88 3.29
C ARG A 517 7.65 23.69 4.77
N ILE A 518 8.30 22.74 5.45
CA ILE A 518 8.18 22.59 6.91
C ILE A 518 9.02 23.66 7.65
N ALA A 519 10.10 24.12 7.02
CA ALA A 519 11.00 25.13 7.57
C ALA A 519 10.59 26.59 7.32
N ALA A 520 9.52 26.85 6.57
CA ALA A 520 8.97 28.17 6.26
C ALA A 520 7.54 28.28 6.77
#